data_AF-A0A832CJ55-F1
#
_entry.id   AF-A0A832CJ55-F1
#
_cell.length_a   1.000
_cell.length_b   1.000
_cell.length_c   1.000
_cell.angle_alpha   90.00
_cell.angle_beta   90.00
_cell.angle_gamma   90.00
#
_symmetry.space_group_name_H-M   'P 1'
#
loop_
_entity.id
_entity.type
_entity.pdbx_description
1 polymer ?
#
loop_
_entity_poly.entity_id
_entity_poly.type
_entity_poly.pdbx_seq_one_letter_code
_entity_poly.pdbx_strand_id
1 'polypeptide(L)'
;MAMNAFALFQTPRGRELLGALQPRGSHSAAEAIMTSDTFPKEVAVVVRHGGRSVYIGGIAKGAGMIHPNMATTLCFITTDAAVSAAALRRALKTAVNQSFNRISVDGDMSTNDTVLALANGLAGPLPPAKFQEALNYVCLELAKMIVRDGEGVTKFVTLDITGAANDRDAHIAARAVGNSVLVKTSWCGGDPNW
;
A
#
# COMPACT_ATOMS: atom_id res chain seq x y z
N MET A 1 -9.49 -0.23 -27.90
CA MET A 1 -9.49 -1.71 -27.98
C MET A 1 -9.57 -2.27 -26.57
N ALA A 2 -10.76 -2.65 -26.10
CA ALA A 2 -10.88 -3.38 -24.84
C ALA A 2 -10.56 -4.85 -25.12
N MET A 3 -9.35 -5.31 -24.78
CA MET A 3 -9.12 -6.74 -24.65
C MET A 3 -10.06 -7.25 -23.57
N ASN A 4 -11.04 -8.06 -23.98
CA ASN A 4 -11.96 -8.70 -23.06
C ASN A 4 -11.11 -9.56 -22.11
N ALA A 5 -11.11 -9.30 -20.80
CA ALA A 5 -10.26 -10.03 -19.84
C ALA A 5 -10.45 -11.56 -19.92
N PHE A 6 -11.62 -12.00 -20.40
CA PHE A 6 -11.94 -13.38 -20.72
C PHE A 6 -11.05 -14.02 -21.81
N ALA A 7 -10.58 -13.24 -22.78
CA ALA A 7 -9.75 -13.74 -23.88
C ALA A 7 -8.33 -14.11 -23.43
N LEU A 8 -7.78 -13.39 -22.42
CA LEU A 8 -6.45 -13.68 -21.86
C LEU A 8 -6.39 -15.07 -21.22
N PHE A 9 -7.44 -15.45 -20.47
CA PHE A 9 -7.55 -16.76 -19.82
C PHE A 9 -7.89 -17.92 -20.78
N GLN A 10 -8.32 -17.61 -22.01
CA GLN A 10 -8.58 -18.61 -23.04
C GLN A 10 -7.34 -18.99 -23.85
N THR A 11 -6.25 -18.22 -23.74
CA THR A 11 -4.96 -18.58 -24.35
C THR A 11 -4.36 -19.81 -23.65
N PRO A 12 -3.50 -20.60 -24.33
CA PRO A 12 -2.82 -21.74 -23.71
C PRO A 12 -2.09 -21.35 -22.41
N ARG A 13 -1.41 -20.20 -22.43
CA ARG A 13 -0.72 -19.63 -21.26
C ARG A 13 -1.69 -19.15 -20.18
N GLY A 14 -2.84 -18.59 -20.58
CA GLY A 14 -3.93 -18.23 -19.66
C GLY A 14 -4.51 -19.43 -18.91
N ARG A 15 -4.67 -20.57 -19.58
CA ARG A 15 -5.15 -21.82 -18.95
C ARG A 15 -4.11 -22.44 -18.02
N GLU A 16 -2.84 -22.39 -18.39
CA GLU A 16 -1.73 -22.79 -17.53
C GLU A 16 -1.69 -21.97 -16.23
N LEU A 17 -1.86 -20.64 -16.33
CA LEU A 17 -1.92 -19.74 -15.17
C LEU A 17 -3.10 -20.06 -14.24
N LEU A 18 -4.27 -20.42 -14.79
CA LEU A 18 -5.40 -20.86 -13.98
C LEU A 18 -5.10 -22.14 -13.19
N GLY A 19 -4.38 -23.09 -13.80
CA GLY A 19 -3.96 -24.33 -13.16
C GLY A 19 -2.90 -24.12 -12.06
N ALA A 20 -2.18 -23.01 -12.10
CA ALA A 20 -1.15 -22.65 -11.12
C ALA A 20 -1.70 -21.85 -9.91
N LEU A 21 -2.99 -21.51 -9.88
CA LEU A 21 -3.59 -20.78 -8.76
C LEU A 21 -3.55 -21.61 -7.47
N GLN A 22 -2.99 -21.03 -6.42
CA GLN A 22 -2.92 -21.67 -5.10
C GLN A 22 -3.53 -20.77 -4.02
N PRO A 23 -4.24 -21.32 -3.01
CA PRO A 23 -4.77 -20.56 -1.88
C PRO A 23 -3.72 -19.77 -1.08
N ARG A 24 -2.43 -20.10 -1.22
CA ARG A 24 -1.29 -19.45 -0.56
C ARG A 24 -0.29 -18.85 -1.56
N GLY A 25 -0.72 -18.54 -2.78
CA GLY A 25 0.14 -17.98 -3.83
C GLY A 25 0.46 -16.48 -3.68
N SER A 26 0.22 -15.87 -2.52
CA SER A 26 0.42 -14.43 -2.31
C SER A 26 1.87 -14.00 -2.47
N HIS A 27 2.81 -14.83 -2.01
CA HIS A 27 4.24 -14.55 -2.10
C HIS A 27 4.71 -14.49 -3.57
N SER A 28 4.37 -15.52 -4.36
CA SER A 28 4.68 -15.54 -5.79
C SER A 28 4.01 -14.39 -6.55
N ALA A 29 2.81 -13.97 -6.14
CA ALA A 29 2.16 -12.79 -6.69
C ALA A 29 2.90 -11.49 -6.33
N ALA A 30 3.40 -11.37 -5.09
CA ALA A 30 4.20 -10.23 -4.64
C ALA A 30 5.51 -10.14 -5.43
N GLU A 31 6.23 -11.25 -5.60
CA GLU A 31 7.44 -11.31 -6.41
C GLU A 31 7.17 -10.95 -7.88
N ALA A 32 6.08 -11.47 -8.45
CA ALA A 32 5.75 -11.28 -9.86
C ALA A 32 5.39 -9.82 -10.23
N ILE A 33 4.97 -9.00 -9.26
CA ILE A 33 4.65 -7.58 -9.50
C ILE A 33 5.85 -6.65 -9.26
N MET A 34 6.96 -7.16 -8.74
CA MET A 34 8.17 -6.38 -8.47
C MET A 34 8.81 -5.83 -9.76
N THR A 35 9.51 -4.72 -9.61
CA THR A 35 10.26 -4.05 -10.67
C THR A 35 11.68 -3.73 -10.20
N SER A 36 11.94 -2.49 -9.76
CA SER A 36 13.19 -2.08 -9.10
C SER A 36 13.21 -2.39 -7.60
N ASP A 37 12.11 -2.95 -7.08
CA ASP A 37 11.99 -3.46 -5.72
C ASP A 37 13.12 -4.46 -5.39
N THR A 38 13.70 -4.38 -4.19
CA THR A 38 14.76 -5.33 -3.76
C THR A 38 14.22 -6.48 -2.91
N PHE A 39 12.98 -6.37 -2.41
CA PHE A 39 12.28 -7.45 -1.72
C PHE A 39 10.75 -7.41 -1.93
N PRO A 40 10.07 -8.58 -1.86
CA PRO A 40 8.61 -8.65 -1.95
C PRO A 40 7.95 -8.03 -0.71
N LYS A 41 6.91 -7.22 -0.91
CA LYS A 41 6.21 -6.50 0.17
C LYS A 41 4.85 -7.15 0.40
N GLU A 42 4.72 -7.83 1.54
CA GLU A 42 3.50 -8.52 1.93
C GLU A 42 3.20 -8.32 3.41
N VAL A 43 1.92 -8.20 3.75
CA VAL A 43 1.47 -8.10 5.14
C VAL A 43 0.09 -8.76 5.28
N ALA A 44 -0.16 -9.40 6.41
CA ALA A 44 -1.47 -9.92 6.76
C ALA A 44 -1.73 -9.77 8.26
N VAL A 45 -3.00 -9.53 8.60
CA VAL A 45 -3.48 -9.44 9.98
C VAL A 45 -4.74 -10.28 10.16
N VAL A 46 -4.94 -10.73 11.40
CA VAL A 46 -6.13 -11.48 11.81
C VAL A 46 -6.86 -10.71 12.90
N VAL A 47 -8.12 -10.37 12.65
CA VAL A 47 -9.00 -9.71 13.62
C VAL A 47 -9.94 -10.75 14.21
N ARG A 48 -9.86 -10.95 15.53
CA ARG A 48 -10.79 -11.82 16.26
C ARG A 48 -11.99 -11.02 16.76
N HIS A 49 -13.20 -11.46 16.38
CA HIS A 49 -14.45 -10.84 16.82
C HIS A 49 -15.61 -11.84 16.81
N GLY A 50 -16.39 -11.88 17.90
CA GLY A 50 -17.59 -12.74 17.98
C GLY A 50 -17.30 -14.23 17.77
N GLY A 51 -16.16 -14.72 18.24
CA GLY A 51 -15.73 -16.12 18.05
C GLY A 51 -15.21 -16.45 16.64
N ARG A 52 -15.09 -15.46 15.74
CA ARG A 52 -14.60 -15.63 14.36
C ARG A 52 -13.25 -14.97 14.17
N SER A 53 -12.50 -15.48 13.21
CA SER A 53 -11.26 -14.87 12.71
C SER A 53 -11.54 -14.28 11.33
N VAL A 54 -11.24 -13.00 11.15
CA VAL A 54 -11.34 -12.29 9.88
C VAL A 54 -9.94 -11.90 9.45
N TYR A 55 -9.60 -12.18 8.20
CA TYR A 55 -8.28 -11.99 7.63
C TYR A 55 -8.30 -10.79 6.69
N ILE A 56 -7.28 -9.94 6.81
CA ILE A 56 -7.02 -8.83 5.90
C ILE A 56 -5.55 -8.91 5.55
N GLY A 57 -5.22 -9.01 4.28
CA GLY A 57 -3.85 -9.05 3.81
C GLY A 57 -3.66 -8.24 2.55
N GLY A 58 -2.43 -7.89 2.24
CA GLY A 58 -2.10 -7.19 1.02
C GLY A 58 -0.67 -7.39 0.59
N ILE A 59 -0.47 -7.20 -0.70
CA ILE A 59 0.84 -7.13 -1.34
C ILE A 59 1.00 -5.75 -1.99
N ALA A 60 2.23 -5.28 -2.09
CA ALA A 60 2.53 -4.04 -2.80
C ALA A 60 3.85 -4.12 -3.57
N LYS A 61 3.99 -3.26 -4.58
CA LYS A 61 5.25 -2.96 -5.25
C LYS A 61 5.45 -1.46 -5.39
N GLY A 62 6.71 -1.03 -5.45
CA GLY A 62 7.14 0.36 -5.53
C GLY A 62 8.45 0.56 -4.78
N ALA A 63 9.40 1.25 -5.42
CA ALA A 63 10.72 1.60 -4.88
C ALA A 63 11.19 2.97 -5.42
N GLY A 64 10.97 3.23 -6.71
CA GLY A 64 11.12 4.55 -7.35
C GLY A 64 9.78 5.13 -7.82
N MET A 65 9.80 6.42 -8.20
CA MET A 65 8.63 7.24 -8.55
C MET A 65 7.56 7.23 -7.46
N ILE A 66 8.01 7.49 -6.22
CA ILE A 66 7.16 7.48 -5.03
C ILE A 66 6.97 8.90 -4.50
N HIS A 67 5.79 9.46 -4.78
CA HIS A 67 5.30 10.73 -4.27
C HIS A 67 3.75 10.75 -4.19
N PRO A 68 3.10 11.38 -3.20
CA PRO A 68 1.66 11.26 -2.97
C PRO A 68 0.78 11.67 -4.14
N ASN A 69 -0.51 11.33 -3.98
CA ASN A 69 -1.60 11.41 -4.96
C ASN A 69 -1.75 10.12 -5.80
N MET A 70 -1.49 8.98 -5.14
CA MET A 70 -1.20 7.69 -5.75
C MET A 70 0.02 7.81 -6.69
N ALA A 71 1.17 7.29 -6.26
CA ALA A 71 2.47 7.16 -6.97
C ALA A 71 2.75 5.71 -7.36
N THR A 72 3.90 5.33 -7.99
CA THR A 72 4.22 4.00 -8.60
C THR A 72 4.03 2.88 -7.59
N THR A 73 2.78 2.55 -7.38
CA THR A 73 2.29 1.72 -6.29
C THR A 73 1.20 0.89 -6.90
N LEU A 74 1.50 -0.39 -7.07
CA LEU A 74 0.46 -1.38 -7.24
C LEU A 74 0.29 -2.03 -5.88
N CYS A 75 -0.88 -1.91 -5.30
CA CYS A 75 -1.23 -2.54 -4.05
C CYS A 75 -2.55 -3.30 -4.20
N PHE A 76 -2.54 -4.57 -3.80
CA PHE A 76 -3.68 -5.45 -3.86
C PHE A 76 -3.97 -5.96 -2.46
N ILE A 77 -5.16 -5.66 -1.96
CA ILE A 77 -5.63 -6.02 -0.63
C ILE A 77 -6.77 -7.02 -0.77
N THR A 78 -6.72 -8.09 0.01
CA THR A 78 -7.78 -9.10 0.07
C THR A 78 -8.28 -9.27 1.50
N THR A 79 -9.56 -9.55 1.64
CA THR A 79 -10.18 -9.85 2.93
C THR A 79 -11.36 -10.80 2.78
N ASP A 80 -11.61 -11.59 3.81
CA ASP A 80 -12.83 -12.38 3.94
C ASP A 80 -13.92 -11.71 4.79
N ALA A 81 -13.71 -10.46 5.20
CA ALA A 81 -14.71 -9.66 5.91
C ALA A 81 -15.97 -9.45 5.05
N ALA A 82 -17.15 -9.59 5.66
CA ALA A 82 -18.40 -9.16 5.03
C ALA A 82 -18.55 -7.64 5.19
N VAL A 83 -18.29 -6.91 4.10
CA VAL A 83 -18.35 -5.45 4.03
C VAL A 83 -19.01 -5.04 2.72
N SER A 84 -19.91 -4.05 2.77
CA SER A 84 -20.53 -3.54 1.55
C SER A 84 -19.50 -2.80 0.69
N ALA A 85 -19.67 -2.83 -0.64
CA ALA A 85 -18.76 -2.13 -1.56
C ALA A 85 -18.60 -0.63 -1.22
N ALA A 86 -19.69 0.03 -0.80
CA ALA A 86 -19.67 1.43 -0.39
C ALA A 86 -18.85 1.65 0.90
N ALA A 87 -18.97 0.76 1.88
CA ALA A 87 -18.18 0.83 3.12
C ALA A 87 -16.70 0.51 2.86
N LEU A 88 -16.40 -0.51 2.05
CA LEU A 88 -15.04 -0.87 1.65
C LEU A 88 -14.35 0.29 0.94
N ARG A 89 -15.03 0.94 -0.02
CA ARG A 89 -14.50 2.11 -0.73
C ARG A 89 -14.17 3.27 0.20
N ARG A 90 -15.04 3.58 1.17
CA ARG A 90 -14.78 4.64 2.16
C ARG A 90 -13.60 4.29 3.07
N ALA A 91 -13.55 3.04 3.53
CA ALA A 91 -12.49 2.59 4.42
C ALA A 91 -11.13 2.60 3.72
N LEU A 92 -11.09 2.11 2.47
CA LEU A 92 -9.90 2.12 1.64
C LEU A 92 -9.41 3.55 1.37
N LYS A 93 -10.30 4.47 1.01
CA LYS A 93 -9.94 5.89 0.80
C LYS A 93 -9.29 6.49 2.05
N THR A 94 -9.83 6.19 3.23
CA THR A 94 -9.29 6.67 4.51
C THR A 94 -7.89 6.08 4.75
N ALA A 95 -7.73 4.77 4.60
CA ALA A 95 -6.45 4.09 4.81
C ALA A 95 -5.37 4.60 3.84
N VAL A 96 -5.68 4.72 2.54
CA VAL A 96 -4.77 5.24 1.52
C VAL A 96 -4.32 6.67 1.83
N ASN A 97 -5.23 7.53 2.28
CA ASN A 97 -4.93 8.93 2.65
C ASN A 97 -4.03 9.06 3.89
N GLN A 98 -4.01 8.03 4.74
CA GLN A 98 -3.20 7.97 5.95
C GLN A 98 -1.91 7.15 5.77
N SER A 99 -1.72 6.47 4.63
CA SER A 99 -0.52 5.66 4.35
C SER A 99 0.18 6.03 3.04
N PHE A 100 -0.28 5.52 1.89
CA PHE A 100 0.38 5.64 0.60
C PHE A 100 0.45 7.11 0.13
N ASN A 101 -0.56 7.92 0.45
CA ASN A 101 -0.52 9.38 0.20
C ASN A 101 0.31 10.16 1.24
N ARG A 102 0.96 9.48 2.18
CA ARG A 102 1.82 10.07 3.20
C ARG A 102 3.31 9.77 3.02
N ILE A 103 3.68 8.87 2.11
CA ILE A 103 5.08 8.54 1.80
C ILE A 103 5.65 9.29 0.60
N SER A 104 6.98 9.42 0.52
CA SER A 104 7.70 9.86 -0.67
C SER A 104 9.14 9.34 -0.65
N VAL A 105 9.70 9.00 -1.81
CA VAL A 105 11.11 8.60 -1.99
C VAL A 105 11.85 9.70 -2.75
N ASP A 106 11.52 9.93 -4.01
CA ASP A 106 12.22 10.83 -4.94
C ASP A 106 11.46 12.14 -5.21
N GLY A 107 10.14 12.16 -5.03
CA GLY A 107 9.30 13.32 -5.32
C GLY A 107 8.61 13.25 -6.68
N ASP A 108 8.85 12.20 -7.46
CA ASP A 108 8.27 12.00 -8.78
C ASP A 108 6.97 11.21 -8.68
N MET A 109 5.89 11.78 -9.22
CA MET A 109 4.57 11.15 -9.25
C MET A 109 4.45 10.26 -10.49
N SER A 110 3.87 9.09 -10.31
CA SER A 110 3.71 8.08 -11.34
C SER A 110 2.40 8.23 -12.11
N THR A 111 2.23 7.41 -13.15
CA THR A 111 1.08 7.44 -14.07
C THR A 111 0.17 6.21 -13.96
N ASN A 112 0.50 5.23 -13.12
CA ASN A 112 -0.13 3.89 -13.15
C ASN A 112 -0.64 3.41 -11.78
N ASP A 113 -1.01 4.33 -10.92
CA ASP A 113 -1.05 4.06 -9.50
C ASP A 113 -2.38 3.50 -9.07
N THR A 114 -2.32 2.36 -8.38
CA THR A 114 -3.48 1.50 -8.22
C THR A 114 -3.45 0.83 -6.85
N VAL A 115 -4.45 1.14 -6.03
CA VAL A 115 -4.74 0.39 -4.80
C VAL A 115 -6.12 -0.25 -4.94
N LEU A 116 -6.18 -1.57 -4.90
CA LEU A 116 -7.41 -2.35 -5.00
C LEU A 116 -7.67 -3.12 -3.72
N ALA A 117 -8.94 -3.19 -3.31
CA ALA A 117 -9.37 -4.05 -2.21
C ALA A 117 -10.50 -4.98 -2.66
N LEU A 118 -10.35 -6.28 -2.35
CA LEU A 118 -11.29 -7.35 -2.69
C LEU A 118 -11.79 -7.99 -1.40
N ALA A 119 -13.13 -8.06 -1.23
CA ALA A 119 -13.77 -8.63 -0.05
C ALA A 119 -14.77 -9.73 -0.44
N ASN A 120 -14.58 -10.96 0.03
CA ASN A 120 -15.43 -12.10 -0.35
C ASN A 120 -16.54 -12.42 0.67
N GLY A 121 -16.48 -11.86 1.89
CA GLY A 121 -17.53 -12.00 2.91
C GLY A 121 -17.60 -13.32 3.67
N LEU A 122 -16.69 -14.28 3.43
CA LEU A 122 -16.78 -15.63 3.99
C LEU A 122 -16.63 -15.69 5.53
N ALA A 123 -15.98 -14.72 6.17
CA ALA A 123 -15.78 -14.70 7.62
C ALA A 123 -16.85 -13.92 8.40
N GLY A 124 -17.80 -13.29 7.70
CA GLY A 124 -18.83 -12.43 8.28
C GLY A 124 -18.35 -11.01 8.63
N PRO A 125 -19.24 -10.16 9.19
CA PRO A 125 -18.95 -8.74 9.36
C PRO A 125 -18.04 -8.46 10.57
N LEU A 126 -17.25 -7.40 10.46
CA LEU A 126 -16.56 -6.76 11.57
C LEU A 126 -17.25 -5.44 11.97
N PRO A 127 -17.12 -5.00 13.24
CA PRO A 127 -17.42 -3.63 13.61
C PRO A 127 -16.61 -2.66 12.72
N PRO A 128 -17.23 -1.59 12.18
CA PRO A 128 -16.56 -0.70 11.24
C PRO A 128 -15.22 -0.16 11.73
N ALA A 129 -15.11 0.19 13.02
CA ALA A 129 -13.87 0.67 13.61
C ALA A 129 -12.74 -0.37 13.57
N LYS A 130 -13.04 -1.65 13.90
CA LYS A 130 -12.05 -2.74 13.86
C LYS A 130 -11.59 -3.04 12.43
N PHE A 131 -12.52 -2.98 11.47
CA PHE A 131 -12.17 -3.14 10.05
C PHE A 131 -11.26 -2.00 9.58
N GLN A 132 -11.60 -0.75 9.92
CA GLN A 132 -10.79 0.42 9.57
C GLN A 132 -9.39 0.36 10.18
N GLU A 133 -9.28 0.01 11.46
CA GLU A 133 -8.00 -0.11 12.17
C GLU A 133 -7.09 -1.15 11.51
N ALA A 134 -7.62 -2.34 11.23
CA ALA A 134 -6.87 -3.40 10.57
C ALA A 134 -6.46 -3.05 9.14
N LEU A 135 -7.34 -2.38 8.39
CA LEU A 135 -7.03 -1.90 7.04
C LEU A 135 -5.97 -0.78 7.08
N ASN A 136 -6.06 0.15 8.03
CA ASN A 136 -5.06 1.19 8.25
C ASN A 136 -3.69 0.58 8.54
N TYR A 137 -3.63 -0.44 9.40
CA TYR A 137 -2.38 -1.14 9.71
C TYR A 137 -1.77 -1.76 8.45
N VAL A 138 -2.55 -2.54 7.69
CA VAL A 138 -2.08 -3.20 6.46
C VAL A 138 -1.55 -2.17 5.46
N CYS A 139 -2.32 -1.12 5.20
CA CYS A 139 -1.93 -0.07 4.26
C CYS A 139 -0.68 0.72 4.74
N LEU A 140 -0.55 0.96 6.05
CA LEU A 140 0.59 1.67 6.62
C LEU A 140 1.87 0.84 6.58
N GLU A 141 1.80 -0.44 6.92
CA GLU A 141 2.98 -1.32 6.88
C GLU A 141 3.49 -1.51 5.46
N LEU A 142 2.60 -1.70 4.47
CA LEU A 142 2.99 -1.74 3.05
C LEU A 142 3.62 -0.43 2.60
N ALA A 143 3.05 0.73 2.99
CA ALA A 143 3.63 2.03 2.65
C ALA A 143 5.03 2.22 3.26
N LYS A 144 5.26 1.78 4.51
CA LYS A 144 6.59 1.80 5.13
C LYS A 144 7.58 0.89 4.41
N MET A 145 7.15 -0.31 4.00
CA MET A 145 7.98 -1.22 3.21
C MET A 145 8.42 -0.59 1.88
N ILE A 146 7.54 0.15 1.20
CA ILE A 146 7.89 0.92 -0.02
C ILE A 146 9.00 1.93 0.25
N VAL A 147 8.90 2.73 1.32
CA VAL A 147 9.93 3.75 1.62
C VAL A 147 11.25 3.10 2.02
N ARG A 148 11.20 2.01 2.80
CA ARG A 148 12.40 1.26 3.21
C ARG A 148 13.11 0.60 2.03
N ASP A 149 12.36 0.24 1.00
CA ASP A 149 12.87 -0.32 -0.24
C ASP A 149 13.12 0.74 -1.32
N GLY A 150 13.09 2.03 -0.96
CA GLY A 150 13.29 3.10 -1.92
C GLY A 150 14.64 2.96 -2.63
N GLU A 151 14.71 3.31 -3.91
CA GLU A 151 15.94 3.13 -4.70
C GLU A 151 17.12 3.87 -4.07
N GLY A 152 18.15 3.11 -3.64
CA GLY A 152 19.33 3.66 -2.97
C GLY A 152 19.11 4.19 -1.55
N VAL A 153 17.93 3.95 -0.94
CA VAL A 153 17.62 4.39 0.42
C VAL A 153 18.42 3.60 1.45
N THR A 154 19.08 4.31 2.36
CA THR A 154 19.83 3.72 3.49
C THR A 154 19.20 4.04 4.85
N LYS A 155 18.29 5.02 4.90
CA LYS A 155 17.63 5.48 6.13
C LYS A 155 16.15 5.74 5.91
N PHE A 156 15.33 5.27 6.84
CA PHE A 156 13.91 5.59 6.91
C PHE A 156 13.69 6.74 7.89
N VAL A 157 13.00 7.79 7.46
CA VAL A 157 12.75 9.00 8.25
C VAL A 157 11.24 9.20 8.41
N THR A 158 10.80 9.45 9.65
CA THR A 158 9.43 9.86 9.96
C THR A 158 9.41 11.34 10.30
N LEU A 159 8.48 12.08 9.71
CA LEU A 159 8.27 13.50 9.98
C LEU A 159 6.99 13.70 10.78
N ASP A 160 7.13 14.00 12.06
CA ASP A 160 6.02 14.26 12.96
C ASP A 160 5.76 15.78 13.05
N ILE A 161 4.80 16.26 12.26
CA ILE A 161 4.43 17.67 12.24
C ILE A 161 3.33 17.94 13.25
N THR A 162 3.62 18.79 14.23
CA THR A 162 2.68 19.20 15.29
C THR A 162 2.52 20.72 15.29
N GLY A 163 1.41 21.23 15.85
CA GLY A 163 1.16 22.67 15.97
C GLY A 163 0.75 23.41 14.68
N ALA A 164 0.56 22.69 13.57
CA ALA A 164 -0.01 23.28 12.35
C ALA A 164 -1.48 23.69 12.55
N ALA A 165 -1.93 24.70 11.82
CA ALA A 165 -3.31 25.20 11.92
C ALA A 165 -4.35 24.14 11.50
N ASN A 166 -3.98 23.22 10.60
CA ASN A 166 -4.80 22.12 10.13
C ASN A 166 -3.93 21.04 9.46
N ASP A 167 -4.54 19.89 9.15
CA ASP A 167 -3.87 18.75 8.51
C ASP A 167 -3.27 19.04 7.14
N ARG A 168 -3.86 19.99 6.39
CA ARG A 168 -3.35 20.39 5.07
C ARG A 168 -2.04 21.15 5.23
N ASP A 169 -1.98 22.10 6.16
CA ASP A 169 -0.76 22.87 6.43
C ASP A 169 0.33 21.97 7.01
N ALA A 170 -0.04 21.02 7.90
CA ALA A 170 0.87 19.99 8.39
C ALA A 170 1.45 19.15 7.25
N HIS A 171 0.61 18.76 6.29
CA HIS A 171 1.03 18.01 5.11
C HIS A 171 1.99 18.83 4.23
N ILE A 172 1.68 20.09 3.96
CA ILE A 172 2.53 20.98 3.14
C ILE A 172 3.91 21.13 3.80
N ALA A 173 3.97 21.37 5.11
CA ALA A 173 5.22 21.48 5.85
C ALA A 173 6.04 20.17 5.78
N ALA A 174 5.39 19.01 6.03
CA ALA A 174 6.04 17.70 5.92
C ALA A 174 6.64 17.47 4.52
N ARG A 175 5.96 17.94 3.46
CA ARG A 175 6.43 17.81 2.08
C ARG A 175 7.61 18.71 1.78
N ALA A 176 7.56 19.97 2.19
CA ALA A 176 8.66 20.90 2.00
C ALA A 176 9.96 20.35 2.62
N VAL A 177 9.88 19.81 3.84
CA VAL A 177 11.02 19.20 4.53
C VAL A 177 11.43 17.87 3.88
N GLY A 178 10.49 16.94 3.72
CA GLY A 178 10.77 15.59 3.22
C GLY A 178 11.22 15.51 1.76
N ASN A 179 10.92 16.53 0.95
CA ASN A 179 11.36 16.59 -0.45
C ASN A 179 12.59 17.48 -0.66
N SER A 180 13.05 18.21 0.37
CA SER A 180 14.26 19.00 0.25
C SER A 180 15.48 18.10 0.05
N VAL A 181 16.15 18.26 -1.09
CA VAL A 181 17.39 17.52 -1.40
C VAL A 181 18.46 17.82 -0.35
N LEU A 182 18.57 19.09 0.09
CA LEU A 182 19.51 19.48 1.14
C LEU A 182 19.28 18.71 2.44
N VAL A 183 18.02 18.65 2.89
CA VAL A 183 17.63 17.94 4.10
C VAL A 183 17.89 16.44 3.97
N LYS A 184 17.50 15.83 2.84
CA LYS A 184 17.75 14.40 2.55
C LYS A 184 19.25 14.08 2.54
N THR A 185 20.08 14.93 1.95
CA THR A 185 21.55 14.74 1.95
C THR A 185 22.15 14.85 3.35
N SER A 186 21.66 15.77 4.17
CA SER A 186 22.08 15.91 5.57
C SER A 186 21.72 14.66 6.39
N TRP A 187 20.48 14.16 6.27
CA TRP A 187 20.08 12.90 6.91
C TRP A 187 20.91 11.70 6.45
N CYS A 188 21.18 11.60 5.15
CA CYS A 188 22.04 10.56 4.58
C CYS A 188 23.42 10.59 5.24
N GLY A 189 24.04 11.78 5.33
CA GLY A 189 25.33 12.01 6.00
C GLY A 189 25.32 11.80 7.52
N GLY A 190 24.15 11.69 8.16
CA GLY A 190 24.03 11.62 9.61
C GLY A 190 24.26 12.96 10.31
N ASP A 191 24.06 14.05 9.59
CA ASP A 191 24.21 15.42 10.05
C ASP A 191 22.85 15.95 10.57
N PRO A 192 22.72 16.42 11.82
CA PRO A 192 21.50 16.99 12.35
C PRO A 192 21.38 18.48 12.01
N ASN A 193 21.24 18.81 10.73
CA ASN A 193 21.12 20.18 10.22
C ASN A 193 19.67 20.69 10.35
N TRP A 194 19.45 21.59 11.33
CA TRP A 194 18.15 22.13 11.70
C TRP A 194 17.85 23.49 11.07
#